data_AF-A0A7C0Z1S9-F1
#
_entry.id   AF-A0A7C0Z1S9-F1
#
_cell.length_a   1.000
_cell.length_b   1.000
_cell.length_c   1.000
_cell.angle_alpha   90.00
_cell.angle_beta   90.00
_cell.angle_gamma   90.00
#
_symmetry.space_group_name_H-M   'P 1'
#
loop_
_entity.id
_entity.type
_entity.pdbx_description
1 polymer ?
#
loop_
_entity_poly.entity_id
_entity_poly.type
_entity_poly.pdbx_seq_one_letter_code
_entity_poly.pdbx_strand_id
1 'polypeptide(L)'
;KYFLIDASSIAESIGNPLLANVVLMGVASGMGLLPLSLENLEIGVKKVLREKFWDVNIKAVKLGFKEGQKIAPAKADTKGNNS
;
A
#
# COMPACT_ATOMS: atom_id res chain seq x y z
N LYS A 1 17.27 2.30 9.15
CA LYS A 1 16.65 3.55 8.65
C LYS A 1 15.22 3.57 9.17
N TYR A 2 14.77 4.69 9.72
CA TYR A 2 13.40 4.82 10.24
C TYR A 2 12.64 5.82 9.38
N PHE A 3 11.33 5.60 9.23
CA PHE A 3 10.42 6.45 8.49
C PHE A 3 9.19 6.70 9.35
N LEU A 4 8.79 7.96 9.48
CA LEU A 4 7.59 8.35 10.20
C LEU A 4 6.48 8.59 9.19
N ILE A 5 5.34 7.94 9.39
CA ILE A 5 4.16 8.03 8.53
C ILE A 5 2.94 8.23 9.42
N ASP A 6 2.17 9.28 9.16
CA ASP A 6 0.87 9.48 9.78
C ASP A 6 -0.22 8.72 8.99
N ALA A 7 -0.27 7.40 9.20
CA ALA A 7 -1.23 6.54 8.52
C ALA A 7 -2.68 6.79 8.98
N SER A 8 -2.87 7.29 10.20
CA SER A 8 -4.18 7.62 10.76
C SER A 8 -4.83 8.76 9.98
N SER A 9 -4.11 9.86 9.73
CA SER A 9 -4.62 10.97 8.92
C SER A 9 -5.04 10.54 7.51
N ILE A 10 -4.28 9.64 6.88
CA ILE A 10 -4.64 9.10 5.56
C ILE A 10 -5.91 8.24 5.65
N ALA A 11 -6.02 7.38 6.67
CA ALA A 11 -7.20 6.53 6.87
C ALA A 11 -8.46 7.36 7.19
N GLU A 12 -8.33 8.42 7.99
CA GLU A 12 -9.39 9.38 8.29
C GLU A 12 -9.90 10.09 7.04
N SER A 13 -9.02 10.42 6.07
CA SER A 13 -9.44 10.99 4.77
C SER A 13 -10.33 10.05 3.94
N ILE A 14 -10.37 8.76 4.28
CA ILE A 14 -11.22 7.74 3.66
C ILE A 14 -12.51 7.55 4.47
N GLY A 15 -12.65 8.21 5.62
CA GLY A 15 -13.78 8.12 6.53
C GLY A 15 -13.72 6.88 7.44
N ASN A 16 -12.58 6.19 7.51
CA ASN A 16 -12.43 5.02 8.37
C ASN A 16 -11.00 4.94 8.96
N PRO A 17 -10.78 5.40 10.20
CA PRO A 17 -9.47 5.39 10.85
C PRO A 17 -8.91 3.98 11.07
N LEU A 18 -9.76 2.93 11.08
CA LEU A 18 -9.32 1.55 11.22
C LEU A 18 -8.55 1.02 10.00
N LEU A 19 -8.50 1.80 8.90
CA LEU A 19 -7.74 1.44 7.70
C LEU A 19 -6.24 1.78 7.77
N ALA A 20 -5.76 2.34 8.90
CA ALA A 20 -4.35 2.73 9.05
C ALA A 20 -3.37 1.57 8.77
N ASN A 21 -3.70 0.34 9.17
CA ASN A 21 -2.88 -0.84 8.87
C ASN A 21 -2.80 -1.13 7.36
N VAL A 22 -3.89 -0.94 6.63
CA VAL A 22 -3.96 -1.13 5.17
C VAL A 22 -3.19 -0.04 4.43
N VAL A 23 -3.29 1.20 4.92
CA VAL A 23 -2.44 2.31 4.45
C VAL A 23 -0.96 1.95 4.62
N LEU A 24 -0.55 1.46 5.79
CA LEU A 24 0.84 1.09 6.05
C LEU A 24 1.34 -0.04 5.13
N MET A 25 0.50 -1.03 4.80
CA MET A 25 0.85 -2.06 3.82
C MET A 25 1.09 -1.45 2.42
N GLY A 26 0.23 -0.52 2.01
CA GLY A 26 0.44 0.26 0.79
C GLY A 26 1.77 0.99 0.82
N VAL A 27 2.06 1.74 1.89
CA VAL A 27 3.31 2.50 2.07
C VAL A 27 4.53 1.60 1.95
N ALA A 28 4.55 0.48 2.65
CA ALA A 28 5.68 -0.45 2.62
C ALA A 28 5.93 -1.03 1.22
N SER A 29 4.86 -1.34 0.46
CA SER A 29 4.98 -1.75 -0.94
C SER A 29 5.45 -0.62 -1.85
N GLY A 30 4.90 0.59 -1.71
CA GLY A 30 5.32 1.77 -2.49
C GLY A 30 6.78 2.18 -2.25
N MET A 31 7.30 1.85 -1.07
CA MET A 31 8.72 2.01 -0.71
C MET A 31 9.64 0.89 -1.19
N GLY A 32 9.09 -0.19 -1.74
CA GLY A 32 9.84 -1.39 -2.11
C GLY A 32 10.38 -2.16 -0.89
N LEU A 33 9.76 -2.02 0.28
CA LEU A 33 10.13 -2.76 1.50
C LEU A 33 9.50 -4.16 1.56
N LEU A 34 8.50 -4.41 0.72
CA LEU A 34 7.85 -5.70 0.57
C LEU A 34 8.08 -6.24 -0.85
N PRO A 35 8.27 -7.56 -1.02
CA PRO A 35 8.33 -8.19 -2.34
C PRO A 35 6.91 -8.38 -2.91
N LEU A 36 6.09 -7.34 -2.88
CA LEU A 36 4.69 -7.36 -3.28
C LEU A 36 4.37 -6.12 -4.10
N SER A 37 3.75 -6.32 -5.27
CA SER A 37 3.23 -5.23 -6.08
C SER A 37 1.92 -4.68 -5.50
N LEU A 38 1.53 -3.47 -5.94
CA LEU A 38 0.22 -2.91 -5.65
C LEU A 38 -0.92 -3.86 -6.06
N GLU A 39 -0.79 -4.49 -7.23
CA GLU A 39 -1.77 -5.47 -7.74
C GLU A 39 -1.87 -6.68 -6.82
N ASN A 40 -0.75 -7.20 -6.31
CA ASN A 40 -0.77 -8.31 -5.35
C ASN A 40 -1.51 -7.94 -4.06
N LEU A 41 -1.34 -6.70 -3.57
CA LEU A 41 -2.08 -6.21 -2.41
C LEU A 41 -3.59 -6.09 -2.69
N GLU A 42 -3.99 -5.58 -3.86
CA GLU A 42 -5.41 -5.50 -4.26
C GLU A 42 -6.05 -6.90 -4.37
N ILE A 43 -5.33 -7.87 -4.93
CA ILE A 43 -5.75 -9.27 -4.97
C ILE A 43 -5.88 -9.84 -3.55
N GLY A 44 -4.91 -9.57 -2.68
CA GLY A 44 -4.93 -9.99 -1.27
C GLY A 44 -6.16 -9.48 -0.53
N VAL A 45 -6.51 -8.20 -0.71
CA VAL A 45 -7.73 -7.61 -0.15
C VAL A 45 -8.97 -8.39 -0.59
N LYS A 46 -9.10 -8.69 -1.90
CA LYS A 46 -10.26 -9.42 -2.44
C LYS A 46 -10.34 -10.88 -1.99
N LYS A 47 -9.19 -11.52 -1.75
CA LYS A 47 -9.12 -12.92 -1.29
C LYS A 47 -9.47 -13.08 0.20
N VAL A 48 -9.15 -12.09 1.03
CA VAL A 48 -9.27 -12.19 2.50
C VAL A 48 -10.53 -11.52 3.02
N LEU A 49 -10.94 -10.40 2.43
CA LEU A 49 -12.06 -9.59 2.94
C LEU A 49 -13.35 -9.85 2.16
N ARG A 50 -14.49 -9.62 2.83
CA ARG A 50 -15.81 -9.63 2.20
C ARG A 50 -15.95 -8.46 1.23
N GLU A 51 -16.72 -8.66 0.15
CA GLU A 51 -16.89 -7.69 -0.95
C GLU A 51 -17.25 -6.27 -0.51
N LYS A 52 -18.15 -6.13 0.49
CA LYS A 52 -18.54 -4.83 1.05
C LYS A 52 -17.38 -4.00 1.63
N PHE A 53 -16.21 -4.59 1.83
CA PHE A 53 -15.02 -3.91 2.35
C PHE A 53 -13.98 -3.61 1.27
N TRP A 54 -14.13 -4.13 0.04
CA TRP A 54 -13.09 -4.04 -0.98
C TRP A 54 -12.76 -2.60 -1.36
N ASP A 55 -13.77 -1.79 -1.69
CA ASP A 55 -13.52 -0.42 -2.18
C ASP A 55 -12.72 0.43 -1.20
N VAL A 56 -13.13 0.45 0.07
CA VAL A 56 -12.47 1.26 1.11
C VAL A 56 -11.05 0.76 1.40
N ASN A 57 -10.83 -0.56 1.41
CA ASN A 57 -9.51 -1.15 1.65
C ASN A 57 -8.57 -0.96 0.43
N ILE A 58 -9.06 -1.17 -0.79
CA ILE A 58 -8.30 -0.93 -2.02
C ILE A 58 -7.91 0.55 -2.14
N LYS A 59 -8.83 1.47 -1.81
CA LYS A 59 -8.52 2.91 -1.76
C LYS A 59 -7.41 3.21 -0.73
N ALA A 60 -7.46 2.59 0.45
CA ALA A 60 -6.42 2.72 1.47
C ALA A 60 -5.05 2.20 1.01
N VAL A 61 -5.00 1.01 0.39
CA VAL A 61 -3.77 0.46 -0.19
C VAL A 61 -3.18 1.42 -1.23
N LYS A 62 -4.01 1.93 -2.15
CA LYS A 62 -3.56 2.84 -3.22
C LYS A 62 -3.02 4.16 -2.69
N LEU A 63 -3.68 4.75 -1.69
CA LEU A 63 -3.21 5.98 -1.06
C LEU A 63 -1.90 5.76 -0.31
N GLY A 64 -1.81 4.67 0.45
CA GLY A 64 -0.57 4.27 1.12
C GLY A 64 0.57 4.05 0.13
N PHE A 65 0.34 3.34 -0.97
CA PHE A 65 1.35 3.08 -2.00
C PHE A 65 1.90 4.38 -2.61
N LYS A 66 1.00 5.31 -2.98
CA LYS A 66 1.40 6.64 -3.47
C LYS A 66 2.23 7.41 -2.43
N GLU A 67 1.87 7.32 -1.16
CA GLU A 67 2.63 7.96 -0.09
C GLU A 67 4.03 7.34 0.07
N GLY A 68 4.12 6.01 0.04
CA GLY A 68 5.40 5.28 0.07
C GLY A 68 6.33 5.69 -1.07
N GLN A 69 5.81 5.88 -2.28
CA GLN A 69 6.60 6.32 -3.43
C GLN A 69 7.22 7.72 -3.25
N LYS A 70 6.59 8.62 -2.48
CA LYS A 70 7.14 9.95 -2.18
C LYS A 70 8.30 9.88 -1.19
N ILE A 71 8.28 8.91 -0.27
CA ILE A 71 9.28 8.76 0.79
C ILE A 71 10.55 8.13 0.24
N ALA A 72 10.40 7.02 -0.48
CA ALA A 72 11.48 6.34 -1.17
C ALA A 72 10.83 5.60 -2.33
N PRO A 73 11.00 6.04 -3.58
CA PRO A 73 10.39 5.32 -4.70
C PRO A 73 10.93 3.89 -4.71
N ALA A 74 10.02 2.90 -4.74
CA ALA A 74 10.38 1.53 -5.03
C ALA A 74 11.29 1.54 -6.26
N LYS A 75 12.46 0.90 -6.17
CA LYS A 75 13.32 0.73 -7.34
C LYS A 75 12.46 0.05 -8.40
N ALA A 76 12.34 0.66 -9.58
CA ALA A 76 11.68 0.02 -10.70
C ALA A 76 12.29 -1.38 -10.83
N ASP A 77 11.45 -2.41 -10.90
CA ASP A 77 11.90 -3.77 -11.15
C ASP A 77 12.85 -3.71 -12.35
N THR A 78 14.15 -3.84 -12.10
CA THR A 78 15.11 -4.17 -13.14
C THR A 78 14.75 -5.58 -13.54
N LYS A 79 13.79 -5.71 -14.46
CA LYS A 79 13.61 -6.93 -15.25
C LYS A 79 15.00 -7.34 -15.69
N GLY A 80 15.38 -8.55 -15.33
CA GLY A 80 16.67 -9.13 -15.65
C GLY A 80 16.99 -8.89 -17.12
N ASN A 81 17.96 -8.02 -17.37
CA ASN A 81 18.81 -8.18 -18.52
C ASN A 81 19.86 -9.19 -18.10
N ASN A 82 19.71 -10.43 -18.51
CA ASN A 82 20.82 -11.34 -18.75
C ASN A 82 20.35 -12.53 -19.60
N SER A 83 20.94 -12.59 -20.79
CA SER A 83 21.15 -13.72 -21.70
C SER A 83 20.00 -14.09 -22.65
#